data_AF-D9XUF6-F1
#
_entry.id   AF-D9XUF6-F1
#
_cell.length_a   1.000
_cell.length_b   1.000
_cell.length_c   1.000
_cell.angle_alpha   90.00
_cell.angle_beta   90.00
_cell.angle_gamma   90.00
#
_symmetry.space_group_name_H-M   'P 1'
#
loop_
_entity.id
_entity.type
_entity.pdbx_description
1 polymer ?
#
loop_
_entity_poly.entity_id
_entity_poly.type
_entity_poly.pdbx_seq_one_letter_code
_entity_poly.pdbx_strand_id
1 'polypeptide(L)'
;MVDALYIARDAGSYPWSFSGVMGLAERCLDPSEAGRLDALLAIPDEPENASPGAGGYWSEAFQRLVTTLRLRAAMLRELAPAAS
;
A
#
# COMPACT_ATOMS: atom_id res chain seq x y z
N MET A 1 -3.46 -7.88 7.02
CA MET A 1 -3.05 -6.45 7.00
C MET A 1 -3.48 -5.75 5.72
N VAL A 2 -3.39 -6.39 4.55
CA VAL A 2 -3.94 -5.85 3.29
C VAL A 2 -5.41 -5.40 3.45
N ASP A 3 -6.28 -6.22 4.06
CA ASP A 3 -7.70 -5.88 4.22
C ASP A 3 -7.95 -4.63 5.09
N ALA A 4 -7.12 -4.41 6.10
CA ALA A 4 -7.20 -3.22 6.94
C ALA A 4 -6.87 -1.94 6.14
N LEU A 5 -6.00 -2.04 5.13
CA LEU A 5 -5.70 -0.93 4.22
C LEU A 5 -6.85 -0.65 3.26
N TYR A 6 -7.54 -1.71 2.77
CA TYR A 6 -8.76 -1.55 1.98
C TYR A 6 -9.84 -0.79 2.75
N ILE A 7 -10.09 -1.18 4.00
CA ILE A 7 -11.08 -0.53 4.87
C ILE A 7 -10.68 0.91 5.19
N ALA A 8 -9.39 1.17 5.46
CA ALA A 8 -8.91 2.52 5.77
C ALA A 8 -9.04 3.48 4.58
N ARG A 9 -8.78 3.00 3.35
CA ARG A 9 -8.99 3.78 2.12
C ARG A 9 -10.47 4.11 1.94
N ASP A 10 -11.34 3.11 2.08
CA ASP A 10 -12.78 3.22 1.84
C ASP A 10 -13.49 4.16 2.83
N ALA A 11 -12.98 4.22 4.07
CA ALA A 11 -13.53 5.09 5.11
C ALA A 11 -13.37 6.61 4.83
N GLY A 12 -12.56 7.02 3.84
CA GLY A 12 -12.44 8.41 3.34
C GLY A 12 -11.94 9.47 4.32
N SER A 13 -11.82 9.15 5.61
CA SER A 13 -11.42 10.08 6.68
C SER A 13 -9.91 10.14 6.80
N TYR A 14 -9.36 11.35 6.73
CA TYR A 14 -7.93 11.64 6.91
C TYR A 14 -7.56 11.56 8.41
N PRO A 15 -6.84 10.52 8.88
CA PRO A 15 -6.48 10.41 10.28
C PRO A 15 -5.06 10.95 10.48
N TRP A 16 -4.90 11.76 11.51
CA TRP A 16 -3.69 12.48 11.92
C TRP A 16 -2.50 11.57 12.33
N SER A 17 -2.47 10.30 11.93
CA SER A 17 -1.41 9.33 12.21
C SER A 17 -1.32 8.23 11.14
N PHE A 18 -1.05 8.60 9.89
CA PHE A 18 -0.92 7.66 8.77
C PHE A 18 0.52 7.13 8.55
N SER A 19 1.56 7.92 8.86
CA SER A 19 2.96 7.46 8.76
C SER A 19 3.24 6.17 9.55
N GLY A 20 2.54 5.97 10.67
CA GLY A 20 2.64 4.76 11.47
C GLY A 20 2.03 3.53 10.80
N VAL A 21 0.84 3.66 10.20
CA VAL A 21 0.14 2.54 9.53
C VAL A 21 0.85 2.14 8.25
N MET A 22 1.30 3.10 7.43
CA MET A 22 2.09 2.79 6.23
C MET A 22 3.45 2.21 6.59
N GLY A 23 4.15 2.77 7.58
CA GLY A 23 5.42 2.23 8.04
C GLY A 23 5.29 0.85 8.73
N LEU A 24 4.13 0.51 9.29
CA LEU A 24 3.84 -0.83 9.76
C LEU A 24 3.52 -1.76 8.57
N ALA A 25 2.71 -1.30 7.62
CA ALA A 25 2.38 -2.01 6.40
C ALA A 25 3.64 -2.43 5.63
N GLU A 26 4.55 -1.49 5.41
CA GLU A 26 5.84 -1.75 4.76
C GLU A 26 6.67 -2.83 5.45
N ARG A 27 6.62 -2.90 6.78
CA ARG A 27 7.42 -3.86 7.57
C ARG A 27 6.79 -5.23 7.68
N CYS A 28 5.49 -5.33 7.91
CA CYS A 28 4.84 -6.62 8.17
C CYS A 28 4.10 -7.23 6.98
N LEU A 29 4.02 -6.54 5.83
CA LEU A 29 3.57 -7.20 4.60
C LEU A 29 4.69 -8.04 3.98
N ASP A 30 4.31 -9.23 3.53
CA ASP A 30 5.15 -10.07 2.69
C ASP A 30 5.35 -9.38 1.32
N PRO A 31 6.59 -9.28 0.81
CA PRO A 31 6.86 -8.70 -0.51
C PRO A 31 6.04 -9.30 -1.67
N SER A 32 5.63 -10.57 -1.58
CA SER A 32 4.79 -11.24 -2.58
C SER A 32 3.36 -10.71 -2.65
N GLU A 33 2.88 -10.05 -1.60
CA GLU A 33 1.52 -9.50 -1.53
C GLU A 33 1.35 -8.21 -2.34
N ALA A 34 2.42 -7.69 -2.96
CA ALA A 34 2.39 -6.47 -3.76
C ALA A 34 1.30 -6.48 -4.84
N GLY A 35 1.06 -7.63 -5.49
CA GLY A 35 0.03 -7.76 -6.54
C GLY A 35 -1.40 -7.57 -6.02
N ARG A 36 -1.67 -7.90 -4.75
CA ARG A 36 -3.00 -7.72 -4.14
C ARG A 36 -3.33 -6.26 -3.82
N LEU A 37 -2.30 -5.41 -3.80
CA LEU A 37 -2.41 -3.97 -3.58
C LEU A 37 -2.53 -3.18 -4.90
N ASP A 38 -2.34 -3.80 -6.08
CA ASP A 38 -2.45 -3.09 -7.36
C ASP A 38 -3.84 -2.47 -7.58
N ALA A 39 -4.90 -3.13 -7.09
CA ALA A 39 -6.26 -2.58 -7.11
C ALA A 39 -6.46 -1.36 -6.19
N LEU A 40 -5.48 -1.05 -5.33
CA LEU A 40 -5.47 0.16 -4.50
C LEU A 40 -4.80 1.36 -5.18
N LEU A 41 -4.15 1.17 -6.34
CA LEU A 41 -3.48 2.25 -7.09
C LEU A 41 -4.46 3.12 -7.89
N ALA A 42 -5.68 2.64 -8.12
CA ALA A 42 -6.70 3.46 -8.75
C ALA A 42 -7.11 4.60 -7.82
N ILE A 43 -7.22 5.82 -8.35
CA ILE A 43 -7.79 6.95 -7.64
C ILE A 43 -9.27 6.61 -7.38
N PRO A 44 -9.71 6.48 -6.11
CA PRO A 44 -11.11 6.25 -5.82
C PRO A 44 -11.93 7.51 -6.15
N ASP A 45 -13.20 7.34 -6.49
CA ASP A 45 -14.16 8.45 -6.52
C ASP A 45 -14.15 9.14 -5.16
N GLU A 46 -14.02 10.47 -5.13
CA GLU A 46 -14.01 11.21 -3.88
C GLU A 46 -15.41 11.15 -3.24
N PRO A 47 -15.57 10.51 -2.07
CA PRO A 47 -16.85 10.54 -1.38
C PRO A 47 -17.14 11.97 -0.90
N GLU A 48 -18.42 12.34 -0.84
CA GLU A 48 -18.89 13.70 -0.54
C GLU A 48 -18.37 14.26 0.79
N ASN A 49 -17.92 13.39 1.71
CA ASN A 49 -17.35 13.71 3.02
C ASN A 49 -15.82 13.57 3.11
N ALA A 50 -15.11 13.25 2.02
CA ALA A 50 -13.66 13.20 2.03
C ALA A 50 -13.05 14.61 2.05
N SER A 51 -11.89 14.74 2.69
CA SER A 51 -11.07 15.93 2.52
C SER A 51 -10.64 16.06 1.05
N PRO A 52 -10.72 17.25 0.43
CA PRO A 52 -10.31 17.46 -0.96
C PRO A 52 -8.87 16.97 -1.21
N GLY A 53 -8.65 16.20 -2.28
CA GLY A 53 -7.34 15.69 -2.65
C GLY A 53 -6.91 14.42 -1.90
N ALA A 54 -7.74 13.89 -1.00
CA ALA A 54 -7.44 12.65 -0.29
C ALA A 54 -7.27 11.46 -1.23
N GLY A 55 -8.06 11.37 -2.30
CA GLY A 55 -7.96 10.29 -3.29
C GLY A 55 -6.60 10.23 -3.98
N GLY A 56 -6.08 11.38 -4.42
CA GLY A 56 -4.75 11.48 -5.03
C GLY A 56 -3.62 11.11 -4.08
N TYR A 57 -3.73 11.52 -2.81
CA TYR A 57 -2.75 11.17 -1.78
C TYR A 57 -2.73 9.66 -1.49
N TRP A 58 -3.91 9.02 -1.39
CA TRP A 58 -4.01 7.57 -1.20
C TRP A 58 -3.37 6.80 -2.35
N SER A 59 -3.66 7.23 -3.59
CA SER A 59 -3.04 6.66 -4.79
C SER A 59 -1.51 6.72 -4.72
N GLU A 60 -0.95 7.87 -4.33
CA GLU A 60 0.50 8.04 -4.20
C GLU A 60 1.10 7.17 -3.09
N ALA A 61 0.44 7.11 -1.92
CA ALA A 61 0.89 6.30 -0.80
C ALA A 61 0.92 4.81 -1.14
N PHE A 62 -0.13 4.29 -1.79
CA PHE A 62 -0.15 2.90 -2.25
C PHE A 62 0.88 2.63 -3.34
N GLN A 63 1.10 3.59 -4.26
CA GLN A 63 2.14 3.45 -5.28
C GLN A 63 3.53 3.29 -4.65
N ARG A 64 3.85 4.09 -3.63
CA ARG A 64 5.12 3.99 -2.89
C ARG A 64 5.25 2.63 -2.19
N LEU A 65 4.22 2.19 -1.48
CA LEU A 65 4.21 0.89 -0.79
C LEU A 65 4.39 -0.29 -1.77
N VAL A 66 3.63 -0.33 -2.86
CA VAL A 66 3.71 -1.39 -3.88
C VAL A 66 5.11 -1.43 -4.50
N THR A 67 5.67 -0.26 -4.80
CA THR A 67 7.04 -0.15 -5.35
C THR A 67 8.07 -0.73 -4.38
N THR A 68 7.96 -0.39 -3.08
CA THR A 68 8.85 -0.93 -2.03
C THR A 68 8.73 -2.44 -1.91
N LEU A 69 7.51 -3.00 -1.89
CA LEU A 69 7.31 -4.45 -1.79
C LEU A 69 7.88 -5.19 -3.01
N ARG A 70 7.68 -4.65 -4.23
CA ARG A 70 8.25 -5.24 -5.46
C ARG A 70 9.77 -5.23 -5.44
N LEU A 71 10.39 -4.14 -4.98
CA LEU A 71 11.84 -4.07 -4.82
C LEU A 71 12.33 -5.14 -3.85
N ARG A 72 11.71 -5.26 -2.66
CA ARG A 72 12.05 -6.30 -1.68
C ARG A 72 11.88 -7.71 -2.26
N ALA A 73 10.83 -7.96 -3.04
CA ALA A 73 10.60 -9.25 -3.68
C ALA A 73 11.68 -9.57 -4.74
N ALA A 74 12.15 -8.57 -5.48
CA ALA A 74 13.27 -8.74 -6.40
C ALA A 74 14.56 -9.09 -5.65
N MET A 75 14.89 -8.34 -4.59
CA MET A 75 16.07 -8.60 -3.76
C MET A 75 16.03 -10.01 -3.14
N LEU A 76 14.87 -10.46 -2.65
CA LEU A 76 14.72 -11.82 -2.11
C LEU A 76 14.93 -12.90 -3.18
N ARG A 77 14.48 -12.68 -4.42
CA ARG A 77 14.74 -13.60 -5.53
C ARG A 77 16.21 -13.65 -5.91
N GLU A 78 16.92 -12.53 -5.86
CA GLU A 78 18.37 -12.47 -6.12
C GLU A 78 19.18 -13.18 -5.03
N LEU A 79 18.70 -13.15 -3.77
CA LEU A 79 19.33 -13.83 -2.63
C LEU A 79 18.96 -15.32 -2.52
N ALA A 80 17.93 -15.79 -3.22
CA ALA A 80 17.54 -17.18 -3.20
C ALA A 80 18.66 -18.03 -3.84
N PRO A 81 19.15 -19.09 -3.16
CA PRO A 81 20.17 -19.94 -3.74
C PRO A 81 19.64 -20.54 -5.05
N ALA A 82 20.46 -20.51 -6.10
CA ALA A 82 20.15 -21.24 -7.32
C ALA A 82 19.91 -22.69 -6.93
N ALA A 83 18.71 -23.21 -7.23
CA ALA A 83 18.36 -24.59 -6.91
C ALA A 83 19.41 -25.50 -7.58
N SER A 84 20.24 -26.13 -6.75
CA SER A 84 21.24 -27.12 -7.16
C SER A 84 20.60 -28.45 -7.51
#